data_AF-A0AAV0I588-F1
#
_entry.id   AF-A0AAV0I588-F1
#
_cell.length_a   1.000
_cell.length_b   1.000
_cell.length_c   1.000
_cell.angle_alpha   90.00
_cell.angle_beta   90.00
_cell.angle_gamma   90.00
#
_symmetry.space_group_name_H-M   'P 1'
#
loop_
_entity.id
_entity.type
_entity.pdbx_description
1 polymer ?
#
loop_
_entity_poly.entity_id
_entity_poly.type
_entity_poly.pdbx_seq_one_letter_code
_entity_poly.pdbx_strand_id
1 'polypeptide(L)'
;MEPSLKEAVIADMERFRCRKDFYKRVGRAWKRGYLLYGPPGTGKSSLIASMANYMKFDIYDLQLSSISDDSELRRVLLATANRSILVIEDIDCGGDLPDRKTAQWLQITLSGLLNFIDGLWSSCGDERIIVFTTNHKDRLDSALLRPGRMDMHIHMSYCTSQGLKVLVQNYLGRDGGTHKLYGEIERLIEDAQVTPAQVAEKLMTSDDADVALDELLNFLMVKGGEATETTKTDSEIDEECD
;
A
#
# COMPACT_ATOMS: atom_id res chain seq x y z
N MET A 1 -4.57 -0.05 -10.20
CA MET A 1 -5.55 -0.50 -9.19
C MET A 1 -6.81 -0.91 -9.91
N GLU A 2 -7.36 -2.08 -9.57
CA GLU A 2 -8.62 -2.56 -10.16
C GLU A 2 -9.78 -1.59 -9.90
N PRO A 3 -10.68 -1.36 -10.86
CA PRO A 3 -11.79 -0.42 -10.72
C PRO A 3 -12.69 -0.72 -9.51
N SER A 4 -12.99 -1.99 -9.27
CA SER A 4 -13.83 -2.44 -8.14
C SER A 4 -13.20 -2.11 -6.78
N LEU A 5 -11.88 -2.32 -6.64
CA LEU A 5 -11.16 -1.98 -5.43
C LEU A 5 -11.15 -0.47 -5.20
N LYS A 6 -10.94 0.32 -6.26
CA LYS A 6 -11.02 1.79 -6.20
C LYS A 6 -12.39 2.26 -5.71
N GLU A 7 -13.47 1.72 -6.26
CA GLU A 7 -14.84 2.04 -5.84
C GLU A 7 -15.10 1.67 -4.38
N ALA A 8 -14.63 0.49 -3.94
CA ALA A 8 -14.77 0.05 -2.55
C ALA A 8 -14.05 0.99 -1.57
N VAL A 9 -12.83 1.43 -1.89
CA VAL A 9 -12.06 2.37 -1.06
C VAL A 9 -12.76 3.73 -0.98
N ILE A 10 -13.24 4.26 -2.12
CA ILE A 10 -14.00 5.51 -2.16
C ILE A 10 -15.28 5.40 -1.33
N ALA A 11 -16.04 4.32 -1.50
CA ALA A 11 -17.26 4.10 -0.75
C ALA A 11 -17.03 4.01 0.77
N ASP A 12 -15.92 3.39 1.20
CA ASP A 12 -15.55 3.31 2.61
C ASP A 12 -15.17 4.68 3.19
N MET A 13 -14.38 5.46 2.46
CA MET A 13 -14.00 6.83 2.86
C MET A 13 -15.23 7.75 2.96
N GLU A 14 -16.15 7.68 1.99
CA GLU A 14 -17.42 8.43 2.01
C GLU A 14 -18.30 8.01 3.19
N ARG A 15 -18.39 6.71 3.43
CA ARG A 15 -19.12 6.17 4.58
C ARG A 15 -18.54 6.66 5.90
N PHE A 16 -17.21 6.73 6.02
CA PHE A 16 -16.54 7.28 7.19
C PHE A 16 -16.86 8.77 7.37
N ARG A 17 -16.75 9.57 6.30
CA ARG A 17 -17.01 11.02 6.29
C ARG A 17 -18.44 11.37 6.74
N CYS A 18 -19.43 10.62 6.26
CA CYS A 18 -20.84 10.91 6.54
C CYS A 18 -21.34 10.39 7.91
N ARG A 19 -20.47 9.80 8.75
CA ARG A 19 -20.88 9.07 9.97
C ARG A 19 -20.51 9.73 11.30
N LYS A 20 -20.19 11.03 11.32
CA LYS A 20 -19.90 11.78 12.56
C LYS A 20 -20.88 11.48 13.71
N ASP A 21 -22.16 11.66 13.47
CA ASP A 21 -23.20 11.48 14.50
C ASP A 21 -23.35 10.03 14.94
N PHE A 22 -23.08 9.08 14.04
CA PHE A 22 -23.06 7.67 14.39
C PHE A 22 -21.94 7.38 15.40
N TYR A 23 -20.70 7.81 15.13
CA TYR A 23 -19.56 7.61 16.03
C TYR A 23 -19.80 8.27 17.39
N LYS A 24 -20.31 9.51 17.38
CA LYS A 24 -20.68 10.24 18.59
C LYS A 24 -21.74 9.51 19.42
N ARG A 25 -22.80 9.01 18.79
CA ARG A 25 -23.90 8.31 19.47
C ARG A 25 -23.47 7.00 20.12
N VAL A 26 -22.54 6.27 19.50
CA VAL A 26 -22.03 4.99 20.05
C VAL A 26 -20.83 5.18 21.00
N GLY A 27 -20.41 6.42 21.25
CA GLY A 27 -19.29 6.73 22.14
C GLY A 27 -17.94 6.22 21.62
N ARG A 28 -17.76 6.13 20.29
CA ARG A 28 -16.50 5.69 19.68
C ARG A 28 -15.76 6.87 19.06
N ALA A 29 -14.44 6.83 19.13
CA ALA A 29 -13.56 7.77 18.41
C ALA A 29 -13.90 7.77 16.91
N TRP A 30 -14.06 8.95 16.31
CA TRP A 30 -14.35 9.08 14.89
C TRP A 30 -13.08 8.93 14.05
N LYS A 31 -12.60 7.68 14.01
CA LYS A 31 -11.41 7.26 13.30
C LYS A 31 -11.66 6.09 12.35
N ARG A 32 -10.79 5.93 11.36
CA ARG A 32 -10.77 4.79 10.43
C ARG A 32 -9.35 4.33 10.16
N GLY A 33 -9.09 3.03 10.25
CA GLY A 33 -7.78 2.47 9.96
C GLY A 33 -7.72 1.74 8.62
N TYR A 34 -6.68 2.01 7.83
CA TYR A 34 -6.37 1.31 6.59
C TYR A 34 -5.01 0.60 6.69
N LEU A 35 -4.93 -0.60 6.14
CA LEU A 35 -3.66 -1.32 5.94
C LEU A 35 -3.42 -1.48 4.45
N LEU A 36 -2.36 -0.85 3.93
CA LEU A 36 -1.89 -1.03 2.56
C LEU A 36 -0.74 -2.02 2.58
N TYR A 37 -0.86 -3.13 1.84
CA TYR A 37 0.19 -4.15 1.84
C TYR A 37 0.45 -4.70 0.45
N GLY A 38 1.69 -5.16 0.22
CA GLY A 38 2.12 -5.75 -1.05
C GLY A 38 3.53 -5.29 -1.43
N PRO A 39 4.08 -5.76 -2.55
CA PRO A 39 5.46 -5.49 -2.96
C PRO A 39 5.84 -4.00 -2.98
N PRO A 40 7.13 -3.65 -2.85
CA PRO A 40 7.60 -2.29 -3.08
C PRO A 40 7.30 -1.85 -4.53
N GLY A 41 7.10 -0.54 -4.76
CA GLY A 41 6.82 -0.02 -6.10
C GLY A 41 5.38 -0.24 -6.61
N THR A 42 4.46 -0.72 -5.77
CA THR A 42 3.04 -0.93 -6.12
C THR A 42 2.14 0.30 -5.91
N GLY A 43 2.70 1.41 -5.44
CA GLY A 43 1.98 2.68 -5.30
C GLY A 43 1.25 2.87 -3.97
N LYS A 44 1.69 2.20 -2.89
CA LYS A 44 1.14 2.36 -1.52
C LYS A 44 1.12 3.84 -1.11
N SER A 45 2.25 4.53 -1.15
CA SER A 45 2.34 5.96 -0.78
C SER A 45 1.59 6.88 -1.76
N SER A 46 1.55 6.54 -3.06
CA SER A 46 0.75 7.27 -4.06
C SER A 46 -0.76 7.18 -3.80
N LEU A 47 -1.24 6.03 -3.31
CA LEU A 47 -2.63 5.86 -2.90
C LEU A 47 -2.96 6.73 -1.68
N ILE A 48 -2.07 6.79 -0.69
CA ILE A 48 -2.23 7.67 0.48
C ILE A 48 -2.38 9.13 0.06
N ALA A 49 -1.51 9.61 -0.82
CA ALA A 49 -1.60 10.96 -1.36
C ALA A 49 -2.94 11.20 -2.08
N SER A 50 -3.41 10.20 -2.85
CA SER A 50 -4.70 10.28 -3.54
C SER A 50 -5.88 10.31 -2.56
N MET A 51 -5.85 9.53 -1.49
CA MET A 51 -6.86 9.53 -0.41
C MET A 51 -6.91 10.89 0.28
N ALA A 52 -5.76 11.47 0.62
CA ALA A 52 -5.67 12.78 1.26
C ALA A 52 -6.27 13.89 0.39
N ASN A 53 -5.92 13.90 -0.90
CA ASN A 53 -6.46 14.84 -1.87
C ASN A 53 -7.98 14.69 -2.05
N TYR A 54 -8.47 13.45 -2.12
CA TYR A 54 -9.90 13.16 -2.23
C TYR A 54 -10.69 13.64 -1.00
N MET A 55 -10.15 13.39 0.20
CA MET A 55 -10.77 13.76 1.48
C MET A 55 -10.56 15.23 1.86
N LYS A 56 -9.61 15.91 1.20
CA LYS A 56 -9.09 17.23 1.56
C LYS A 56 -8.55 17.23 2.99
N PHE A 57 -7.72 16.24 3.29
CA PHE A 57 -7.09 16.02 4.60
C PHE A 57 -5.60 16.32 4.54
N ASP A 58 -5.04 16.78 5.65
CA ASP A 58 -3.59 16.96 5.82
C ASP A 58 -2.90 15.61 6.05
N ILE A 59 -1.71 15.41 5.48
CA ILE A 59 -0.91 14.20 5.68
C ILE A 59 0.15 14.44 6.76
N TYR A 60 0.23 13.51 7.71
CA TYR A 60 1.28 13.45 8.72
C TYR A 60 2.01 12.13 8.57
N ASP A 61 3.27 12.20 8.12
CA ASP A 61 4.15 11.04 8.04
C ASP A 61 4.82 10.80 9.39
N LEU A 62 4.62 9.63 9.97
CA LEU A 62 5.16 9.25 11.26
C LEU A 62 6.25 8.19 11.09
N GLN A 63 7.49 8.65 11.15
CA GLN A 63 8.66 7.78 11.17
C GLN A 63 8.85 7.20 12.57
N LEU A 64 8.47 5.94 12.78
CA LEU A 64 8.58 5.28 14.09
C LEU A 64 10.02 5.21 14.61
N SER A 65 11.01 5.16 13.72
CA SER A 65 12.44 5.18 14.07
C SER A 65 12.89 6.48 14.75
N SER A 66 12.16 7.58 14.53
CA SER A 66 12.47 8.90 15.10
C SER A 66 11.87 9.12 16.49
N ILE A 67 11.02 8.20 16.96
CA ILE A 67 10.28 8.35 18.20
C ILE A 67 11.04 7.68 19.34
N SER A 68 11.31 8.45 20.38
CA SER A 68 12.12 8.03 21.51
C SER A 68 11.37 7.17 22.53
N ASP A 69 10.07 7.39 22.72
CA ASP A 69 9.23 6.62 23.65
C ASP A 69 7.72 6.75 23.37
N ASP A 70 6.91 5.99 24.12
CA ASP A 70 5.45 6.02 24.07
C ASP A 70 4.84 7.39 24.43
N SER A 71 5.56 8.25 25.16
CA SER A 71 5.10 9.59 25.53
C SER A 71 5.21 10.55 24.35
N GLU A 72 6.30 10.45 23.57
CA GLU A 72 6.46 11.20 22.33
C GLU A 72 5.45 10.74 21.28
N LEU A 73 5.22 9.43 21.16
CA LEU A 73 4.16 8.88 20.31
C LEU A 73 2.78 9.47 20.66
N ARG A 74 2.48 9.59 21.96
CA ARG A 74 1.25 10.24 22.45
C ARG A 74 1.23 11.74 22.12
N ARG A 75 2.37 12.44 22.27
CA ARG A 75 2.49 13.87 21.96
C ARG A 75 2.19 14.14 20.49
N VAL A 76 2.72 13.30 19.59
CA VAL A 76 2.41 13.38 18.15
C VAL A 76 0.91 13.21 17.92
N LEU A 77 0.29 12.18 18.50
CA LEU A 77 -1.14 11.91 18.34
C LEU A 77 -2.03 13.11 18.74
N LEU A 78 -1.66 13.79 19.83
CA LEU A 78 -2.36 14.96 20.36
C LEU A 78 -2.07 16.24 19.58
N ALA A 79 -0.90 16.33 18.92
CA ALA A 79 -0.51 17.47 18.10
C ALA A 79 -1.07 17.40 16.67
N THR A 80 -1.41 16.20 16.18
CA THR A 80 -2.02 16.01 14.86
C THR A 80 -3.41 16.66 14.82
N ALA A 81 -3.67 17.50 13.81
CA ALA A 81 -4.96 18.15 13.64
C ALA A 81 -6.08 17.15 13.29
N ASN A 82 -7.33 17.58 13.41
CA ASN A 82 -8.47 16.86 12.85
C ASN A 82 -8.45 16.95 11.31
N ARG A 83 -9.25 16.11 10.63
CA ARG A 83 -9.28 16.01 9.15
C ARG A 83 -7.89 15.73 8.60
N SER A 84 -7.26 14.70 9.17
CA SER A 84 -5.89 14.30 8.86
C SER A 84 -5.79 12.83 8.52
N ILE A 85 -4.76 12.50 7.74
CA ILE A 85 -4.27 11.15 7.49
C ILE A 85 -2.92 11.01 8.18
N LEU A 86 -2.86 10.13 9.17
CA LEU A 86 -1.64 9.77 9.86
C LEU A 86 -1.07 8.49 9.25
N VAL A 87 0.14 8.58 8.71
CA VAL A 87 0.80 7.51 7.97
C VAL A 87 1.86 6.88 8.85
N ILE A 88 1.87 5.56 8.92
CA ILE A 88 2.90 4.77 9.58
C ILE A 88 3.44 3.79 8.53
N GLU A 89 4.61 4.09 7.98
CA GLU A 89 5.21 3.29 6.93
C GLU A 89 6.03 2.10 7.48
N ASP A 90 6.12 1.04 6.68
CA ASP A 90 6.99 -0.13 6.86
C ASP A 90 6.94 -0.79 8.25
N ILE A 91 5.73 -1.18 8.67
CA ILE A 91 5.51 -1.79 9.99
C ILE A 91 5.98 -3.27 10.12
N ASP A 92 6.66 -3.83 9.12
CA ASP A 92 7.12 -5.23 9.02
C ASP A 92 8.55 -5.50 9.52
N CYS A 93 9.26 -4.53 10.10
CA CYS A 93 10.68 -4.68 10.49
C CYS A 93 10.97 -5.53 11.76
N GLY A 94 10.17 -6.55 12.07
CA GLY A 94 10.27 -7.32 13.33
C GLY A 94 10.69 -8.79 13.26
N GLY A 95 10.73 -9.42 12.07
CA GLY A 95 10.64 -10.88 11.96
C GLY A 95 11.90 -11.69 11.60
N ASP A 96 12.88 -11.11 10.90
CA ASP A 96 13.88 -11.93 10.16
C ASP A 96 15.23 -12.14 10.86
N LEU A 97 15.31 -12.04 12.19
CA LEU A 97 16.51 -12.47 12.91
C LEU A 97 16.13 -13.46 14.03
N PRO A 98 16.71 -14.68 14.04
CA PRO A 98 16.48 -15.68 15.10
C PRO A 98 17.07 -15.27 16.46
N ASP A 99 17.65 -14.07 16.55
CA ASP A 99 18.13 -13.50 17.80
C ASP A 99 17.13 -12.47 18.32
N ARG A 100 16.62 -12.76 19.51
CA ARG A 100 15.58 -12.01 20.24
C ARG A 100 16.02 -10.61 20.70
N LYS A 101 16.95 -9.96 19.98
CA LYS A 101 17.65 -8.72 20.38
C LYS A 101 17.79 -7.66 19.28
N THR A 102 17.32 -7.87 18.06
CA THR A 102 17.52 -6.91 16.94
C THR A 102 16.24 -6.61 16.16
N ALA A 103 15.11 -6.46 16.84
CA ALA A 103 14.04 -5.63 16.28
C ALA A 103 14.44 -4.18 16.53
N GLN A 104 14.80 -3.44 15.49
CA GLN A 104 15.06 -1.99 15.53
C GLN A 104 13.77 -1.16 15.78
N TRP A 105 12.85 -1.75 16.55
CA TRP A 105 11.71 -1.18 17.28
C TRP A 105 12.08 -0.92 18.75
N LEU A 106 13.37 -0.85 19.09
CA LEU A 106 13.89 -0.86 20.46
C LEU A 106 13.38 0.29 21.36
N GLN A 107 12.70 1.30 20.81
CA GLN A 107 12.13 2.43 21.58
C GLN A 107 10.60 2.42 21.69
N ILE A 108 9.86 1.88 20.72
CA ILE A 108 8.39 1.77 20.77
C ILE A 108 7.98 0.31 20.87
N THR A 109 7.28 -0.03 21.94
CA THR A 109 6.73 -1.37 22.12
C THR A 109 5.53 -1.60 21.20
N LEU A 110 5.27 -2.85 20.79
CA LEU A 110 4.00 -3.22 20.12
C LEU A 110 2.80 -2.72 20.95
N SER A 111 2.85 -2.86 22.27
CA SER A 111 1.84 -2.33 23.20
C SER A 111 1.68 -0.81 23.09
N GLY A 112 2.77 -0.07 22.94
CA GLY A 112 2.79 1.38 22.70
C GLY A 112 2.06 1.76 21.41
N LEU A 113 2.38 1.08 20.30
CA LEU A 113 1.68 1.25 19.04
C LEU A 113 0.19 0.88 19.13
N LEU A 114 -0.16 -0.24 19.79
CA LEU A 114 -1.55 -0.64 20.00
C LEU A 114 -2.33 0.39 20.83
N ASN A 115 -1.71 0.94 21.88
CA ASN A 115 -2.28 2.00 22.70
C ASN A 115 -2.39 3.32 21.96
N PHE A 116 -1.49 3.59 21.02
CA PHE A 116 -1.58 4.75 20.15
C PHE A 116 -2.78 4.65 19.19
N ILE A 117 -2.99 3.48 18.59
CA ILE A 117 -4.08 3.26 17.64
C ILE A 117 -5.43 3.24 18.35
N ASP A 118 -5.54 2.51 19.47
CA ASP A 118 -6.82 2.15 20.08
C ASP A 118 -7.01 2.60 21.53
N GLY A 119 -5.99 3.21 22.12
CA GLY A 119 -6.06 3.67 23.51
C GLY A 119 -7.00 4.86 23.69
N LEU A 120 -7.25 5.18 24.96
CA LEU A 120 -8.10 6.28 25.41
C LEU A 120 -7.74 7.63 24.76
N TRP A 121 -6.46 7.83 24.42
CA TRP A 121 -5.95 9.04 23.78
C TRP A 121 -6.37 9.19 22.32
N SER A 122 -6.64 8.08 21.62
CA SER A 122 -7.21 8.11 20.27
C SER A 122 -8.66 8.64 20.25
N SER A 123 -9.30 8.75 21.42
CA SER A 123 -10.63 9.36 21.59
C SER A 123 -10.55 10.88 21.75
N CYS A 124 -9.35 11.43 21.96
CA CYS A 124 -9.10 12.87 22.04
C CYS A 124 -8.84 13.41 20.63
N GLY A 125 -9.90 13.55 19.83
CA GLY A 125 -9.82 14.05 18.46
C GLY A 125 -11.09 13.76 17.67
N ASP A 126 -11.37 14.58 16.67
CA ASP A 126 -12.42 14.33 15.67
C ASP A 126 -11.83 13.57 14.46
N GLU A 127 -12.65 13.36 13.44
CA GLU A 127 -12.37 12.88 12.08
C GLU A 127 -10.90 12.64 11.72
N ARG A 128 -10.42 11.40 11.87
CA ARG A 128 -9.04 11.00 11.54
C ARG A 128 -8.96 9.68 10.78
N ILE A 129 -8.06 9.61 9.80
CA ILE A 129 -7.70 8.36 9.15
C ILE A 129 -6.28 7.99 9.58
N ILE A 130 -6.04 6.70 9.85
CA ILE A 130 -4.70 6.16 10.09
C ILE A 130 -4.41 5.15 9.00
N VAL A 131 -3.28 5.28 8.31
CA VAL A 131 -2.86 4.36 7.25
C VAL A 131 -1.54 3.71 7.63
N PHE A 132 -1.52 2.39 7.56
CA PHE A 132 -0.33 1.57 7.75
C PHE A 132 0.14 1.04 6.41
N THR A 133 1.45 1.03 6.18
CA THR A 133 2.03 0.33 5.02
C THR A 133 2.93 -0.82 5.46
N THR A 134 2.94 -1.89 4.68
CA THR A 134 3.84 -3.02 4.91
C THR A 134 4.11 -3.76 3.60
N ASN A 135 5.26 -4.42 3.47
CA ASN A 135 5.49 -5.34 2.35
C ASN A 135 5.02 -6.77 2.70
N HIS A 136 4.97 -7.12 3.99
CA HIS A 136 4.70 -8.47 4.47
C HIS A 136 3.58 -8.50 5.53
N LYS A 137 2.33 -8.66 5.08
CA LYS A 137 1.14 -8.71 5.97
C LYS A 137 1.17 -9.91 6.93
N ASP A 138 1.76 -11.02 6.51
CA ASP A 138 1.92 -12.26 7.28
C ASP A 138 2.84 -12.09 8.50
N ARG A 139 3.71 -11.08 8.50
CA ARG A 139 4.63 -10.77 9.61
C ARG A 139 4.00 -9.90 10.69
N LEU A 140 2.78 -9.40 10.48
CA LEU A 140 2.12 -8.51 11.43
C LEU A 140 1.47 -9.27 12.57
N ASP A 141 1.55 -8.71 13.78
CA ASP A 141 0.84 -9.25 14.92
C ASP A 141 -0.69 -9.17 14.70
N SER A 142 -1.38 -10.29 14.91
CA SER A 142 -2.84 -10.40 14.77
C SER A 142 -3.63 -9.38 15.60
N ALA A 143 -3.05 -8.86 16.69
CA ALA A 143 -3.64 -7.81 17.50
C ALA A 143 -3.79 -6.49 16.72
N LEU A 144 -2.88 -6.17 15.79
CA LEU A 144 -2.97 -4.99 14.93
C LEU A 144 -4.14 -5.10 13.94
N LEU A 145 -4.41 -6.31 13.45
CA LEU A 145 -5.42 -6.59 12.44
C LEU A 145 -6.87 -6.62 12.97
N ARG A 146 -7.07 -6.38 14.26
CA ARG A 146 -8.42 -6.42 14.87
C ARG A 146 -9.28 -5.23 14.44
N PRO A 147 -10.60 -5.40 14.30
CA PRO A 147 -11.52 -4.29 14.02
C PRO A 147 -11.39 -3.16 15.06
N GLY A 148 -11.43 -1.92 14.60
CA GLY A 148 -11.14 -0.72 15.40
C GLY A 148 -9.70 -0.23 15.30
N ARG A 149 -8.80 -1.05 14.74
CA ARG A 149 -7.37 -0.72 14.50
C ARG A 149 -7.08 -0.59 13.02
N MET A 150 -7.01 -1.72 12.31
CA MET A 150 -6.83 -1.78 10.86
C MET A 150 -8.10 -2.37 10.25
N ASP A 151 -9.05 -1.50 9.90
CA ASP A 151 -10.40 -1.91 9.52
C ASP A 151 -10.52 -2.36 8.06
N MET A 152 -9.83 -1.67 7.14
CA MET A 152 -9.84 -1.97 5.71
C MET A 152 -8.44 -2.37 5.25
N HIS A 153 -8.30 -3.58 4.72
CA HIS A 153 -7.02 -4.09 4.22
C HIS A 153 -7.03 -4.05 2.70
N ILE A 154 -6.02 -3.42 2.11
CA ILE A 154 -5.91 -3.16 0.67
C ILE A 154 -4.63 -3.83 0.18
N HIS A 155 -4.78 -4.86 -0.63
CA HIS A 155 -3.67 -5.52 -1.30
C HIS A 155 -3.27 -4.75 -2.56
N MET A 156 -2.05 -4.22 -2.57
CA MET A 156 -1.43 -3.53 -3.69
C MET A 156 -0.54 -4.53 -4.43
N SER A 157 -1.13 -5.20 -5.43
CA SER A 157 -0.45 -6.24 -6.21
C SER A 157 0.31 -5.67 -7.42
N TYR A 158 0.88 -6.56 -8.22
CA TYR A 158 1.55 -6.27 -9.48
C TYR A 158 0.62 -5.60 -10.51
N CYS A 159 1.21 -5.05 -11.56
CA CYS A 159 0.50 -4.32 -12.58
C CYS A 159 -0.41 -5.25 -13.37
N THR A 160 -1.70 -4.93 -13.41
CA THR A 160 -2.69 -5.64 -14.23
C THR A 160 -2.78 -5.02 -15.62
N SER A 161 -3.37 -5.74 -16.57
CA SER A 161 -3.76 -5.23 -17.89
C SER A 161 -4.57 -3.92 -17.77
N GLN A 162 -5.50 -3.84 -16.83
CA GLN A 162 -6.25 -2.61 -16.56
C GLN A 162 -5.38 -1.50 -15.95
N GLY A 163 -4.45 -1.85 -15.05
CA GLY A 163 -3.46 -0.92 -14.52
C GLY A 163 -2.57 -0.30 -15.61
N LEU A 164 -2.14 -1.12 -16.56
CA LEU A 164 -1.34 -0.69 -17.71
C LEU A 164 -2.09 0.35 -18.56
N LYS A 165 -3.38 0.16 -18.84
CA LYS A 165 -4.20 1.14 -19.59
C LYS A 165 -4.11 2.52 -18.97
N VAL A 166 -4.27 2.57 -17.65
CA VAL A 166 -4.22 3.82 -16.89
C VAL A 166 -2.81 4.43 -16.92
N LEU A 167 -1.76 3.63 -16.80
CA LEU A 167 -0.38 4.13 -16.86
C LEU A 167 -0.06 4.68 -18.26
N VAL A 168 -0.33 3.94 -19.33
CA VAL A 168 -0.11 4.40 -20.71
C VAL A 168 -0.87 5.70 -20.99
N GLN A 169 -2.12 5.80 -20.54
CA GLN A 169 -2.91 7.02 -20.68
C GLN A 169 -2.30 8.20 -19.92
N ASN A 170 -1.82 7.98 -18.69
CA ASN A 170 -1.25 9.04 -17.86
C ASN A 170 0.11 9.52 -18.36
N TYR A 171 0.99 8.61 -18.81
CA TYR A 171 2.36 8.94 -19.20
C TYR A 171 2.50 9.34 -20.67
N LEU A 172 1.75 8.70 -21.58
CA LEU A 172 1.88 8.93 -23.03
C LEU A 172 0.69 9.69 -23.63
N GLY A 173 -0.34 9.99 -22.84
CA GLY A 173 -1.53 10.72 -23.29
C GLY A 173 -2.37 9.98 -24.35
N ARG A 174 -2.14 8.66 -24.53
CA ARG A 174 -2.81 7.82 -25.53
C ARG A 174 -3.79 6.85 -24.87
N ASP A 175 -4.87 6.55 -25.58
CA ASP A 175 -5.76 5.45 -25.19
C ASP A 175 -5.06 4.11 -25.47
N GLY A 176 -4.93 3.27 -24.44
CA GLY A 176 -4.14 2.04 -24.45
C GLY A 176 -4.51 1.10 -25.60
N GLY A 177 -5.75 1.11 -26.10
CA GLY A 177 -6.18 0.21 -27.18
C GLY A 177 -5.70 0.55 -28.61
N THR A 178 -5.01 1.67 -28.83
CA THR A 178 -4.73 2.16 -30.20
C THR A 178 -3.39 1.72 -30.80
N HIS A 179 -2.47 1.20 -29.99
CA HIS A 179 -1.11 0.90 -30.44
C HIS A 179 -0.92 -0.57 -30.84
N LYS A 180 -0.20 -0.81 -31.94
CA LYS A 180 0.07 -2.15 -32.51
C LYS A 180 0.69 -3.14 -31.51
N LEU A 181 1.56 -2.65 -30.62
CA LEU A 181 2.27 -3.47 -29.61
C LEU A 181 1.41 -3.76 -28.37
N TYR A 182 0.30 -3.04 -28.19
CA TYR A 182 -0.43 -3.07 -26.93
C TYR A 182 -1.01 -4.45 -26.61
N GLY A 183 -1.56 -5.13 -27.61
CA GLY A 183 -2.15 -6.46 -27.43
C GLY A 183 -1.14 -7.53 -27.03
N GLU A 184 0.16 -7.34 -27.32
CA GLU A 184 1.23 -8.24 -26.89
C GLU A 184 1.68 -7.91 -25.47
N ILE A 185 1.89 -6.62 -25.17
CA ILE A 185 2.23 -6.12 -23.83
C ILE A 185 1.16 -6.54 -22.81
N GLU A 186 -0.13 -6.41 -23.16
CA GLU A 186 -1.25 -6.78 -22.29
C GLU A 186 -1.25 -8.27 -21.92
N ARG A 187 -0.80 -9.15 -22.81
CA ARG A 187 -0.68 -10.59 -22.51
C ARG A 187 0.50 -10.88 -21.59
N LEU A 188 1.65 -10.25 -21.84
CA LEU A 188 2.87 -10.53 -21.09
C LEU A 188 2.84 -9.96 -19.67
N ILE A 189 2.08 -8.88 -19.44
CA ILE A 189 2.12 -8.18 -18.15
C ILE A 189 1.54 -9.01 -17.01
N GLU A 190 0.55 -9.87 -17.29
CA GLU A 190 -0.11 -10.69 -16.27
C GLU A 190 0.83 -11.77 -15.72
N ASP A 191 1.72 -12.31 -16.57
CA ASP A 191 2.68 -13.34 -16.19
C ASP A 191 3.99 -12.79 -15.62
N ALA A 192 4.40 -11.58 -16.05
CA ALA A 192 5.72 -11.03 -15.76
C ALA A 192 5.92 -10.52 -14.31
N GLN A 193 4.85 -10.46 -13.50
CA GLN A 193 4.85 -9.93 -12.12
C GLN A 193 5.60 -8.58 -12.00
N VAL A 194 5.30 -7.66 -12.91
CA VAL A 194 5.94 -6.33 -12.94
C VAL A 194 5.18 -5.33 -12.08
N THR A 195 5.90 -4.47 -11.37
CA THR A 195 5.29 -3.44 -10.54
C THR A 195 4.87 -2.22 -11.38
N PRO A 196 3.82 -1.47 -10.98
CA PRO A 196 3.48 -0.19 -11.58
C PRO A 196 4.66 0.78 -11.70
N ALA A 197 5.56 0.80 -10.71
CA ALA A 197 6.76 1.64 -10.76
C ALA A 197 7.72 1.24 -11.90
N GLN A 198 7.96 -0.06 -12.11
CA GLN A 198 8.79 -0.55 -13.20
C GLN A 198 8.17 -0.24 -14.57
N VAL A 199 6.85 -0.40 -14.70
CA VAL A 199 6.14 -0.03 -15.94
C VAL A 199 6.27 1.48 -16.19
N ALA A 200 6.02 2.30 -15.17
CA ALA A 200 6.15 3.75 -15.26
C ALA A 200 7.57 4.20 -15.65
N GLU A 201 8.60 3.54 -15.12
CA GLU A 201 10.00 3.78 -15.48
C GLU A 201 10.23 3.58 -16.99
N LYS A 202 9.73 2.48 -17.56
CA LYS A 202 9.86 2.21 -19.01
C LYS A 202 9.00 3.14 -19.87
N LEU A 203 7.87 3.60 -19.36
CA LEU A 203 7.06 4.61 -20.07
C LEU A 203 7.67 6.01 -20.03
N MET A 204 8.62 6.29 -19.13
CA MET A 204 9.28 7.59 -18.98
C MET A 204 10.57 7.72 -19.79
N THR A 205 11.00 6.68 -20.50
CA THR A 205 12.28 6.70 -21.25
C THR A 205 12.23 7.54 -22.52
N SER A 206 11.03 7.77 -23.07
CA SER A 206 10.82 8.57 -24.27
C SER A 206 9.42 9.19 -24.29
N ASP A 207 9.31 10.41 -24.82
CA ASP A 207 8.02 11.03 -25.16
C ASP A 207 7.38 10.39 -26.40
N ASP A 208 8.16 9.66 -27.20
CA ASP A 208 7.67 8.89 -28.34
C ASP A 208 7.07 7.56 -27.85
N ALA A 209 5.75 7.44 -28.00
CA ALA A 209 5.01 6.26 -27.59
C ALA A 209 5.43 4.97 -28.31
N ASP A 210 5.88 5.03 -29.57
CA ASP A 210 6.37 3.84 -30.25
C ASP A 210 7.65 3.34 -29.58
N VAL A 211 8.57 4.25 -29.22
CA VAL A 211 9.83 3.93 -28.53
C VAL A 211 9.58 3.42 -27.12
N ALA A 212 8.78 4.13 -26.33
CA ALA A 212 8.49 3.77 -24.94
C ALA A 212 7.78 2.41 -24.81
N LEU A 213 6.84 2.11 -25.73
CA LEU A 213 6.13 0.82 -25.74
C LEU A 213 7.01 -0.32 -26.25
N ASP A 214 7.92 -0.06 -27.19
CA ASP A 214 8.90 -1.07 -27.63
C ASP A 214 9.87 -1.44 -26.50
N GLU A 215 10.37 -0.46 -25.75
CA GLU A 215 11.20 -0.71 -24.57
C GLU A 215 10.47 -1.47 -23.46
N LEU A 216 9.19 -1.13 -23.21
CA LEU A 216 8.36 -1.87 -22.27
C LEU A 216 8.17 -3.33 -22.74
N LEU A 217 7.91 -3.55 -24.03
CA LEU A 217 7.77 -4.89 -24.59
C LEU A 217 9.05 -5.71 -24.42
N ASN A 218 10.20 -5.14 -24.79
CA ASN A 218 11.50 -5.79 -24.63
C ASN A 218 11.78 -6.14 -23.16
N PHE A 219 11.47 -5.23 -22.23
CA PHE A 219 11.58 -5.48 -20.79
C PHE A 219 10.70 -6.64 -20.33
N LEU A 220 9.45 -6.70 -20.79
CA LEU A 220 8.51 -7.78 -20.44
C LEU A 220 8.93 -9.12 -21.02
N MET A 221 9.48 -9.17 -22.24
CA MET A 221 9.99 -10.41 -22.84
C MET A 221 11.15 -11.00 -22.03
N VAL A 222 12.09 -10.16 -21.57
CA VAL A 222 13.21 -10.59 -20.73
C VAL A 222 12.68 -11.14 -19.39
N LYS A 223 11.78 -10.40 -18.75
CA LYS A 223 11.15 -10.81 -17.47
C LYS A 223 10.33 -12.10 -17.59
N GLY A 224 9.59 -12.27 -18.68
CA GLY A 224 8.80 -13.46 -18.95
C GLY A 224 9.67 -14.71 -19.16
N GLY A 225 10.84 -14.56 -19.78
CA GLY A 225 11.83 -15.63 -19.92
C GLY A 225 12.41 -16.10 -18.57
N GLU A 226 12.75 -15.17 -17.68
CA GLU A 226 13.26 -15.47 -16.33
C GLU A 226 12.19 -16.17 -15.45
N ALA A 227 10.91 -15.79 -15.60
CA ALA A 227 9.80 -16.39 -14.86
C ALA A 227 9.58 -17.87 -15.24
N THR A 228 9.77 -18.24 -16.52
CA THR A 228 9.66 -19.63 -17.00
C THR A 228 10.82 -20.55 -16.59
N GLU A 229 11.99 -20.00 -16.26
CA GLU A 229 13.09 -20.79 -15.70
C GLU A 229 12.89 -21.03 -14.20
N THR A 230 12.42 -20.02 -13.46
CA THR A 230 12.22 -20.11 -12.01
C THR A 230 11.13 -21.12 -11.63
N THR A 231 10.04 -21.21 -12.42
CA THR A 231 8.96 -22.19 -12.21
C THR A 231 9.37 -23.63 -12.47
N LYS A 232 10.40 -23.88 -13.30
CA LYS A 232 10.92 -25.24 -13.51
C LYS A 232 11.75 -25.72 -12.33
N THR A 233 12.55 -24.85 -11.73
CA THR A 233 13.34 -25.19 -10.53
C THR A 233 12.46 -25.49 -9.31
N ASP A 234 11.35 -24.77 -9.13
CA ASP A 234 10.44 -25.04 -8.00
C ASP A 234 9.68 -26.37 -8.17
N SER A 235 9.35 -26.78 -9.41
CA SER A 235 8.71 -28.07 -9.68
C SER A 235 9.64 -29.28 -9.56
N GLU A 236 10.96 -29.09 -9.69
CA GLU A 236 11.95 -30.17 -9.54
C GLU A 236 12.31 -30.44 -8.06
N ILE A 237 12.07 -29.49 -7.15
CA ILE A 237 12.33 -29.66 -5.71
C ILE A 237 11.21 -30.45 -5.01
N ASP A 238 9.99 -30.39 -5.52
CA ASP A 238 8.84 -31.12 -4.96
C ASP A 238 8.79 -32.61 -5.40
N GLU A 239 9.55 -33.04 -6.42
CA GLU A 239 9.62 -34.46 -6.85
C GLU A 239 10.73 -35.28 -6.17
N GLU A 240 11.60 -34.65 -5.37
CA GLU A 240 12.68 -35.36 -4.63
C GLU A 240 12.35 -35.66 -3.16
N CYS A 241 11.11 -35.37 -2.73
CA CYS A 241 10.61 -35.64 -1.38
C CYS A 241 9.27 -36.41 -1.39
N ASP A 242 9.23 -37.57 -2.04
CA ASP A 242 8.22 -38.61 -1.82
C ASP A 242 8.86 -40.01 -1.69
#